data_AF-A0A915AVY2-F1
#
_entry.id   AF-A0A915AVY2-F1
#
_cell.length_a   1.000
_cell.length_b   1.000
_cell.length_c   1.000
_cell.angle_alpha   90.00
_cell.angle_beta   90.00
_cell.angle_gamma   90.00
#
_symmetry.space_group_name_H-M   'P 1'
#
loop_
_entity.id
_entity.type
_entity.pdbx_description
1 polymer ?
#
loop_
_entity_poly.entity_id
_entity_poly.type
_entity_poly.pdbx_seq_one_letter_code
_entity_poly.pdbx_strand_id
1 'polypeptide(L)'
;MNAEGRASGRVSAARLINEYEAQHFGFSPKGFTDCVYNIILEKWSDVVSNVLYPRLLEVGLGDLSIEQKCELKRSLAGIICKKDMIGALMKKMEDYTLLYKFRVPDNVTLPSDQCNLLVNEKIDEEGEIGKRISALKEEIINIRMAKKVVDDEITLTEGILKVLKEIREENQEPIDC
;
A
#
# COMPACT_ATOMS: atom_id res chain seq x y z
N MET A 1 24.41 -27.90 -25.69
CA MET A 1 23.09 -27.27 -25.90
C MET A 1 22.03 -28.10 -25.18
N ASN A 2 21.24 -27.66 -24.21
CA ASN A 2 21.27 -26.53 -23.27
C ASN A 2 20.43 -27.02 -22.07
N ALA A 3 21.04 -27.16 -20.89
CA ALA A 3 20.35 -27.52 -19.64
C ALA A 3 19.75 -26.29 -18.92
N GLU A 4 19.75 -25.13 -19.57
CA GLU A 4 19.38 -23.83 -18.98
C GLU A 4 17.87 -23.53 -19.03
N GLY A 5 17.06 -24.36 -19.71
CA GLY A 5 15.62 -24.12 -19.87
C GLY A 5 14.73 -24.48 -18.67
N ARG A 6 15.23 -25.24 -17.68
CA ARG A 6 14.40 -25.73 -16.56
C ARG A 6 14.45 -24.91 -15.28
N ALA A 7 15.47 -24.06 -15.12
CA ALA A 7 15.61 -23.21 -13.94
C ALA A 7 14.80 -21.90 -14.06
N SER A 8 14.66 -21.37 -15.28
CA SER A 8 14.00 -20.07 -15.51
C SER A 8 12.48 -20.09 -15.27
N GLY A 9 11.79 -21.20 -15.57
CA GLY A 9 10.33 -21.32 -15.40
C GLY A 9 9.83 -21.51 -13.96
N ARG A 10 10.70 -21.86 -13.00
CA ARG A 10 10.30 -21.97 -11.57
C ARG A 10 10.43 -20.65 -10.82
N VAL A 11 11.33 -19.78 -11.26
CA VAL A 11 11.57 -18.48 -10.64
C VAL A 11 10.44 -17.50 -10.97
N SER A 12 9.80 -17.61 -12.14
CA SER A 12 8.65 -16.76 -12.51
C SER A 12 7.36 -17.14 -11.78
N ALA A 13 7.07 -18.43 -11.62
CA ALA A 13 5.86 -18.88 -10.93
C ALA A 13 5.88 -18.51 -9.44
N ALA A 14 6.99 -18.74 -8.73
CA ALA A 14 7.10 -18.40 -7.30
C ALA A 14 7.00 -16.89 -7.01
N ARG A 15 7.32 -16.04 -7.99
CA ARG A 15 7.22 -14.58 -7.88
C ARG A 15 5.79 -14.07 -8.10
N LEU A 16 5.05 -14.72 -9.01
CA LEU A 16 3.63 -14.47 -9.25
C LEU A 16 2.72 -15.03 -8.14
N ILE A 17 3.14 -16.07 -7.43
CA ILE A 17 2.35 -16.81 -6.43
C ILE A 17 1.95 -15.98 -5.19
N ASN A 18 2.41 -14.74 -5.02
CA ASN A 18 2.12 -13.95 -3.81
C ASN A 18 1.79 -12.47 -4.05
N GLU A 19 1.58 -12.01 -5.28
CA GLU A 19 1.21 -10.59 -5.50
C GLU A 19 -0.19 -10.30 -4.95
N TYR A 20 -1.13 -11.22 -5.19
CA TYR A 20 -2.50 -11.13 -4.71
C TYR A 20 -2.57 -11.18 -3.17
N GLU A 21 -1.81 -12.09 -2.59
CA GLU A 21 -1.59 -12.24 -1.16
C GLU A 21 -0.94 -10.99 -0.57
N ALA A 22 0.08 -10.43 -1.22
CA ALA A 22 0.75 -9.22 -0.75
C ALA A 22 -0.17 -8.00 -0.77
N GLN A 23 -1.04 -7.88 -1.77
CA GLN A 23 -2.07 -6.85 -1.81
C GLN A 23 -3.08 -7.03 -0.68
N HIS A 24 -3.45 -8.26 -0.35
CA HIS A 24 -4.40 -8.55 0.73
C HIS A 24 -3.83 -8.30 2.12
N PHE A 25 -2.63 -8.82 2.41
CA PHE A 25 -2.02 -8.78 3.73
C PHE A 25 -1.20 -7.51 3.98
N GLY A 26 -0.86 -6.75 2.95
CA GLY A 26 -0.01 -5.56 3.04
C GLY A 26 1.48 -5.87 3.22
N PHE A 27 1.87 -7.15 3.16
CA PHE A 27 3.26 -7.59 3.18
C PHE A 27 3.42 -8.88 2.36
N SER A 28 4.62 -9.14 1.85
CA SER A 28 4.91 -10.39 1.15
C SER A 28 5.07 -11.54 2.13
N PRO A 29 4.31 -12.65 2.01
CA PRO A 29 4.47 -13.83 2.86
C PRO A 29 5.89 -14.42 2.85
N LYS A 30 6.57 -14.37 1.69
CA LYS A 30 7.98 -14.75 1.55
C LYS A 30 8.90 -13.79 2.30
N GLY A 31 8.65 -12.48 2.16
CA GLY A 31 9.37 -11.45 2.91
C GLY A 31 9.22 -11.61 4.43
N PHE A 32 8.04 -12.03 4.90
CA PHE A 32 7.82 -12.36 6.32
C PHE A 32 8.70 -13.52 6.79
N THR A 33 8.73 -14.65 6.08
CA THR A 33 9.55 -15.81 6.47
C THR A 33 11.04 -15.51 6.45
N ASP A 34 11.49 -14.70 5.48
CA ASP A 34 12.89 -14.26 5.38
C ASP A 34 13.27 -13.31 6.53
N CYS A 35 12.35 -12.43 6.94
CA CYS A 35 12.55 -11.56 8.11
C CYS A 35 12.71 -12.38 9.39
N VAL A 36 11.83 -13.37 9.62
CA VAL A 36 11.91 -14.28 10.77
C VAL A 36 13.23 -15.05 10.78
N TYR A 37 13.67 -15.54 9.61
CA TYR A 37 14.98 -16.21 9.47
C TYR A 37 16.13 -15.31 9.94
N ASN A 38 16.16 -14.08 9.46
CA ASN A 38 17.21 -13.12 9.80
C ASN A 38 17.21 -12.77 11.30
N ILE A 39 16.04 -12.60 11.90
CA ILE A 39 15.91 -12.35 13.34
C ILE A 39 16.48 -13.51 14.15
N ILE A 40 16.22 -14.76 13.75
CA ILE A 40 16.78 -15.94 14.43
C ILE A 40 18.31 -15.93 14.38
N LEU A 41 18.90 -15.63 13.21
CA LEU A 41 20.35 -15.55 13.07
C LEU A 41 20.96 -14.42 13.89
N GLU A 42 20.32 -13.24 13.90
CA GLU A 42 20.75 -12.09 14.70
C GLU A 42 20.70 -12.43 16.19
N LYS A 43 19.59 -13.00 16.67
CA LYS A 43 19.45 -13.41 18.07
C LYS A 43 20.42 -14.50 18.48
N TRP A 44 20.77 -15.42 17.57
CA TRP A 44 21.84 -16.37 17.85
C TRP A 44 23.19 -15.68 18.01
N SER A 45 23.51 -14.74 17.13
CA SER A 45 24.74 -13.94 17.23
C SER A 45 24.82 -13.15 18.55
N ASP A 46 23.70 -12.59 19.00
CA ASP A 46 23.57 -11.91 20.29
C ASP A 46 23.83 -12.87 21.45
N VAL A 47 23.20 -14.05 21.44
CA VAL A 47 23.39 -15.08 22.49
C VAL A 47 24.84 -15.57 22.53
N VAL A 48 25.46 -15.79 21.37
CA VAL A 48 26.87 -16.19 21.28
C VAL A 48 27.75 -15.09 21.87
N SER A 49 27.52 -13.83 21.52
CA SER A 49 28.35 -12.70 21.94
C SER A 49 28.19 -12.34 23.42
N ASN A 50 26.96 -12.37 23.93
CA ASN A 50 26.63 -11.79 25.25
C ASN A 50 26.50 -12.86 26.35
N VAL A 51 26.28 -14.13 26.00
CA VAL A 51 26.03 -15.19 26.98
C VAL A 51 27.06 -16.30 26.88
N LEU A 52 27.20 -16.92 25.70
CA LEU A 52 28.06 -18.11 25.56
C LEU A 52 29.54 -17.76 25.61
N TYR A 53 29.96 -16.75 24.85
CA TYR A 53 31.37 -16.36 24.77
C TYR A 53 31.92 -15.86 26.13
N PRO A 54 31.24 -14.98 26.89
CA PRO A 54 31.71 -14.57 28.21
C PRO A 54 31.82 -15.74 29.19
N ARG A 55 30.81 -16.63 29.24
CA ARG A 55 30.85 -17.83 30.09
C ARG A 55 31.99 -18.77 29.74
N LEU A 56 32.32 -18.92 28.46
CA LEU A 56 33.46 -19.73 28.04
C LEU A 56 34.80 -19.13 28.49
N LEU A 57 34.93 -17.81 28.46
CA LEU A 57 36.11 -17.12 29.00
C LEU A 57 36.24 -17.31 30.52
N GLU A 58 35.13 -17.24 31.26
CA GLU A 58 35.10 -17.47 32.71
C GLU A 58 35.50 -18.90 33.11
N VAL A 59 35.21 -19.90 32.28
CA VAL A 59 35.49 -21.33 32.54
C VAL A 59 36.93 -21.73 32.17
N GLY A 60 37.79 -20.77 31.82
CA GLY A 60 39.24 -21.01 31.65
C GLY A 60 39.79 -20.86 30.23
N LEU A 61 39.01 -20.30 29.30
CA LEU A 61 39.50 -19.92 27.96
C LEU A 61 40.03 -18.48 27.91
N GLY A 62 40.25 -17.86 29.07
CA GLY A 62 40.76 -16.50 29.22
C GLY A 62 42.15 -16.27 28.63
N ASP A 63 43.03 -17.28 28.66
CA ASP A 63 44.43 -17.20 28.22
C ASP A 63 44.65 -17.44 26.72
N LEU A 64 43.59 -17.65 25.94
CA LEU A 64 43.70 -17.82 24.50
C LEU A 64 44.18 -16.56 23.79
N SER A 65 44.91 -16.74 22.68
CA SER A 65 45.29 -15.63 21.80
C SER A 65 44.06 -14.94 21.21
N ILE A 66 44.21 -13.68 20.82
CA ILE A 66 43.12 -12.88 20.21
C ILE A 66 42.59 -13.56 18.94
N GLU A 67 43.47 -14.22 18.17
CA GLU A 67 43.12 -14.94 16.95
C GLU A 67 42.26 -16.17 17.26
N GLN A 68 42.65 -16.97 18.26
CA GLN A 68 41.91 -18.15 18.71
C GLN A 68 40.53 -17.78 19.28
N LYS A 69 40.45 -16.65 20.00
CA LYS A 69 39.20 -16.08 20.51
C LYS A 69 38.23 -15.67 19.39
N CYS A 70 38.75 -15.01 18.37
CA CYS A 70 37.98 -14.65 17.17
C CYS A 70 37.49 -15.88 16.42
N GLU A 71 38.34 -16.90 16.27
CA GLU A 71 37.99 -18.14 15.59
C GLU A 71 36.94 -18.95 16.37
N LEU A 72 37.07 -19.03 17.70
CA LEU A 72 36.08 -19.65 18.58
C LEU A 72 34.72 -18.96 18.46
N LYS A 73 34.69 -17.62 18.52
CA LYS A 73 33.45 -16.84 18.37
C LYS A 73 32.79 -17.08 17.00
N ARG A 74 33.56 -17.09 15.91
CA ARG A 74 33.05 -17.42 14.57
C ARG A 74 32.55 -18.85 14.48
N SER A 75 33.27 -19.80 15.06
CA SER A 75 32.88 -21.21 15.06
C SER A 75 31.56 -21.42 15.81
N LEU A 76 31.41 -20.81 17.00
CA LEU A 76 30.17 -20.81 17.78
C LEU A 76 29.00 -20.17 17.03
N ALA A 77 29.22 -19.02 16.42
CA ALA A 77 28.22 -18.37 15.58
C ALA A 77 27.82 -19.28 14.40
N GLY A 78 28.78 -19.97 13.79
CA GLY A 78 28.53 -20.89 12.68
C GLY A 78 27.89 -22.23 13.06
N ILE A 79 27.85 -22.61 14.35
CA ILE A 79 27.23 -23.88 14.79
C ILE A 79 25.75 -23.95 14.43
N ILE A 80 25.02 -22.83 14.50
CA ILE A 80 23.60 -22.81 14.18
C ILE A 80 23.33 -23.16 12.70
N CYS A 81 24.28 -22.85 11.83
CA CYS A 81 24.21 -23.18 10.41
C CYS A 81 24.82 -24.55 10.09
N LYS A 82 25.50 -25.22 11.04
CA LYS A 82 26.05 -26.56 10.80
C LYS A 82 24.90 -27.54 10.60
N LYS A 83 25.06 -28.38 9.56
CA LYS A 83 24.07 -29.39 9.12
C LYS A 83 22.76 -28.83 8.56
N ASP A 84 22.69 -27.53 8.26
CA ASP A 84 21.52 -26.88 7.65
C ASP A 84 20.19 -27.16 8.40
N MET A 85 20.26 -27.39 9.72
CA MET A 85 19.08 -27.76 10.50
C MET A 85 18.07 -26.61 10.54
N ILE A 86 18.55 -25.38 10.73
CA ILE A 86 17.69 -24.20 10.71
C ILE A 86 17.17 -23.92 9.30
N GLY A 87 18.00 -24.07 8.26
CA GLY A 87 17.53 -23.91 6.89
C GLY A 87 16.43 -24.91 6.54
N ALA A 88 16.58 -26.18 6.91
CA ALA A 88 15.55 -27.20 6.72
C ALA A 88 14.27 -26.92 7.52
N LEU A 89 14.39 -26.48 8.77
CA LEU A 89 13.24 -26.09 9.60
C LEU A 89 12.50 -24.90 8.99
N MET A 90 13.26 -23.88 8.58
CA MET A 90 12.71 -22.64 8.05
C MET A 90 12.10 -22.85 6.68
N LYS A 91 12.64 -23.74 5.86
CA LYS A 91 12.01 -24.18 4.63
C LYS A 91 10.65 -24.86 4.88
N LYS A 92 10.55 -25.75 5.87
CA LYS A 92 9.25 -26.35 6.24
C LYS A 92 8.27 -25.31 6.77
N MET A 93 8.75 -24.36 7.56
CA MET A 93 7.93 -23.25 8.07
C MET A 93 7.45 -22.38 6.92
N GLU A 94 8.33 -22.05 5.97
CA GLU A 94 8.03 -21.31 4.77
C GLU A 94 6.97 -22.03 3.93
N ASP A 95 7.19 -23.30 3.60
CA ASP A 95 6.23 -24.10 2.84
C ASP A 95 4.85 -24.10 3.52
N TYR A 96 4.79 -24.34 4.84
CA TYR A 96 3.52 -24.33 5.58
C TYR A 96 2.84 -22.95 5.56
N THR A 97 3.63 -21.90 5.77
CA THR A 97 3.14 -20.52 5.88
C THR A 97 2.59 -20.04 4.54
N LEU A 98 3.32 -20.33 3.45
CA LEU A 98 2.94 -19.98 2.08
C LEU A 98 1.78 -20.84 1.55
N LEU A 99 1.66 -22.11 1.95
CA LEU A 99 0.61 -22.99 1.43
C LEU A 99 -0.72 -22.88 2.19
N TYR A 100 -0.69 -22.64 3.49
CA TYR A 100 -1.88 -22.80 4.35
C TYR A 100 -2.30 -21.56 5.12
N LYS A 101 -1.38 -20.65 5.47
CA LYS A 101 -1.69 -19.50 6.33
C LYS A 101 -1.88 -18.21 5.55
N PHE A 102 -0.94 -17.89 4.67
CA PHE A 102 -0.98 -16.66 3.88
C PHE A 102 -1.32 -16.93 2.42
N ARG A 103 -2.04 -18.02 2.14
CA ARG A 103 -2.54 -18.30 0.78
C ARG A 103 -3.97 -17.82 0.65
N VAL A 104 -4.26 -17.05 -0.40
CA VAL A 104 -5.64 -16.84 -0.83
C VAL A 104 -6.00 -17.98 -1.77
N PRO A 105 -7.04 -18.79 -1.50
CA PRO A 105 -7.41 -19.87 -2.40
C PRO A 105 -7.76 -19.35 -3.80
N ASP A 106 -7.30 -20.03 -4.84
CA ASP A 106 -7.47 -19.62 -6.25
C ASP A 106 -8.96 -19.46 -6.65
N ASN A 107 -9.89 -20.06 -5.90
CA ASN A 107 -11.34 -19.98 -6.10
C ASN A 107 -12.03 -18.88 -5.28
N VAL A 108 -11.27 -18.05 -4.56
CA VAL A 108 -11.78 -16.97 -3.72
C VAL A 108 -11.36 -15.63 -4.29
N THR A 109 -12.34 -14.82 -4.66
CA THR A 109 -12.12 -13.41 -5.01
C THR A 109 -12.20 -12.56 -3.75
N LEU A 110 -11.20 -11.71 -3.54
CA LEU A 110 -11.20 -10.77 -2.42
C LEU A 110 -12.35 -9.76 -2.56
N PRO A 111 -12.90 -9.26 -1.45
CA PRO A 111 -13.94 -8.23 -1.48
C PRO A 111 -13.55 -7.00 -2.31
N SER A 112 -12.27 -6.62 -2.28
CA SER A 112 -11.72 -5.50 -3.05
C SER A 112 -11.85 -5.67 -4.57
N ASP A 113 -11.86 -6.91 -5.05
CA ASP A 113 -11.94 -7.23 -6.49
C ASP A 113 -13.34 -7.63 -6.93
N GLN A 114 -14.34 -7.58 -6.05
CA GLN A 114 -15.73 -7.83 -6.43
C GLN A 114 -16.20 -6.85 -7.52
N CYS A 115 -15.72 -5.61 -7.49
CA CYS A 115 -16.00 -4.62 -8.52
C CYS A 115 -15.51 -5.08 -9.90
N ASN A 116 -14.38 -5.79 -9.95
CA ASN A 116 -13.81 -6.31 -11.21
C ASN A 116 -14.66 -7.46 -11.79
N LEU A 117 -15.43 -8.19 -10.97
CA LEU A 117 -16.36 -9.24 -11.43
C LEU A 117 -17.63 -8.67 -12.05
N LEU A 118 -17.96 -7.41 -11.76
CA LEU A 118 -19.19 -6.74 -12.20
C LEU A 118 -18.98 -5.94 -13.49
N VAL A 119 -17.74 -5.75 -13.93
CA VAL A 119 -17.43 -5.04 -15.17
C VAL A 119 -17.95 -5.83 -16.36
N ASN A 120 -18.91 -5.26 -17.08
CA ASN A 120 -19.40 -5.86 -18.31
C ASN A 120 -18.43 -5.51 -19.46
N GLU A 121 -17.59 -6.46 -19.88
CA GLU A 121 -16.58 -6.26 -20.94
C GLU A 121 -17.16 -5.77 -22.28
N LYS A 122 -18.47 -5.84 -22.48
CA LYS A 122 -19.16 -5.38 -23.69
C LYS A 122 -19.52 -3.89 -23.67
N ILE A 123 -19.49 -3.25 -22.50
CA ILE A 123 -19.88 -1.85 -22.33
C ILE A 123 -18.65 -1.06 -21.89
N ASP A 124 -18.33 0.00 -22.62
CA ASP A 124 -17.32 0.97 -22.22
C ASP A 124 -17.91 1.90 -21.14
N GLU A 125 -18.06 1.36 -19.93
CA GLU A 125 -18.64 2.08 -18.79
C GLU A 125 -17.82 3.32 -18.44
N GLU A 126 -16.49 3.26 -18.57
CA GLU A 126 -15.60 4.39 -18.32
C GLU A 126 -15.83 5.52 -19.35
N GLY A 127 -15.98 5.16 -20.63
CA GLY A 127 -16.33 6.11 -21.68
C GLY A 127 -17.72 6.72 -21.52
N GLU A 128 -18.72 5.94 -21.10
CA GLU A 128 -20.07 6.46 -20.83
C GLU A 128 -20.09 7.41 -19.63
N ILE A 129 -19.42 7.04 -18.54
CA ILE A 129 -19.26 7.90 -17.35
C ILE A 129 -18.51 9.17 -17.73
N GLY A 130 -17.44 9.07 -18.52
CA GLY A 130 -16.67 10.23 -19.01
C GLY A 130 -17.49 11.21 -19.84
N LYS A 131 -18.35 10.69 -20.73
CA LYS A 131 -19.31 11.52 -21.50
C LYS A 131 -20.32 12.20 -20.59
N ARG A 132 -20.86 11.47 -19.60
CA ARG A 132 -21.83 12.00 -18.64
C ARG A 132 -21.22 13.09 -17.74
N ILE A 133 -19.97 12.91 -17.32
CA ILE A 133 -19.21 13.93 -16.58
C ILE A 133 -19.01 15.19 -17.43
N SER A 134 -18.67 15.03 -18.71
CA SER A 134 -18.46 16.17 -19.61
C SER A 134 -19.75 16.96 -19.86
N ALA A 135 -20.86 16.26 -20.09
CA ALA A 135 -22.18 16.87 -20.24
C ALA A 135 -22.61 17.64 -18.98
N LEU A 136 -22.43 17.03 -17.79
CA LEU A 136 -22.76 17.69 -16.52
C LEU A 136 -21.88 18.92 -16.26
N LYS A 137 -20.60 18.89 -16.63
CA LYS A 137 -19.71 20.06 -16.52
C LYS A 137 -20.21 21.21 -17.39
N GLU A 138 -20.64 20.93 -18.61
CA GLU A 138 -21.18 21.93 -19.53
C GLU A 138 -22.50 22.52 -19.01
N GLU A 139 -23.39 21.66 -18.51
CA GLU A 139 -24.65 22.08 -17.90
C GLU A 139 -24.43 23.00 -16.68
N ILE A 140 -23.47 22.66 -15.81
CA ILE A 140 -23.10 23.50 -14.66
C ILE A 140 -22.61 24.87 -15.12
N ILE A 141 -21.82 24.95 -16.19
CA ILE A 141 -21.34 26.22 -16.74
C ILE A 141 -22.51 27.05 -17.26
N ASN A 142 -23.42 26.43 -18.02
CA ASN A 142 -24.61 27.11 -18.57
C ASN A 142 -25.52 27.66 -17.45
N ILE A 143 -25.78 26.86 -16.42
CA ILE A 143 -26.57 27.30 -15.26
C ILE A 143 -25.88 28.46 -14.54
N ARG A 144 -24.55 28.43 -14.38
CA ARG A 144 -23.79 29.55 -13.78
C ARG A 144 -23.88 30.82 -14.61
N MET A 145 -23.80 30.72 -15.94
CA MET A 145 -23.97 31.88 -16.82
C MET A 145 -25.38 32.45 -16.74
N ALA A 146 -26.41 31.58 -16.81
CA ALA A 146 -27.80 31.99 -16.68
C ALA A 146 -28.09 32.67 -15.33
N LYS A 147 -27.54 32.13 -14.23
CA LYS A 147 -27.64 32.75 -12.92
C LYS A 147 -27.04 34.16 -12.92
N LYS A 148 -25.86 34.33 -13.50
CA LYS A 148 -25.21 35.65 -13.58
C LYS A 148 -26.07 36.67 -14.33
N VAL A 149 -26.68 36.28 -15.45
CA VAL A 149 -27.58 37.15 -16.21
C VAL A 149 -28.79 37.58 -15.35
N VAL A 150 -29.39 36.64 -14.63
CA VAL A 150 -30.52 36.94 -13.73
C VAL A 150 -30.08 37.87 -12.59
N ASP A 151 -28.92 37.62 -11.97
CA ASP A 151 -28.39 38.50 -10.93
C ASP A 151 -28.14 39.92 -11.47
N ASP A 152 -27.58 40.06 -12.69
CA ASP A 152 -27.39 41.35 -13.36
C ASP A 152 -28.73 42.06 -13.63
N GLU A 153 -29.76 41.35 -14.10
CA GLU A 153 -31.11 41.90 -14.31
C GLU A 153 -31.79 42.34 -13.00
N ILE A 154 -31.59 41.61 -11.90
CA ILE A 154 -32.08 41.98 -10.58
C ILE A 154 -31.44 43.30 -10.15
N THR A 155 -30.11 43.43 -10.25
CA THR A 155 -29.41 44.67 -9.88
C THR A 155 -29.85 45.87 -10.72
N LEU A 156 -30.09 45.67 -12.02
CA LEU A 156 -30.62 46.72 -12.90
C LEU A 156 -32.03 47.14 -12.47
N THR A 157 -32.90 46.18 -12.18
CA THR A 157 -34.28 46.43 -11.75
C THR A 157 -34.33 47.14 -10.40
N GLU A 158 -33.48 46.75 -9.45
CA GLU A 158 -33.31 47.43 -8.17
C GLU A 158 -32.82 48.88 -8.35
N GLY A 159 -31.88 49.11 -9.27
CA GLY A 159 -31.42 50.45 -9.63
C GLY A 159 -32.54 51.33 -10.21
N ILE A 160 -33.32 50.79 -11.16
CA ILE A 160 -34.49 51.49 -11.74
C ILE A 160 -35.52 51.81 -10.65
N LEU A 161 -35.82 50.84 -9.78
CA LEU A 161 -36.73 51.04 -8.64
C LEU A 161 -36.27 52.15 -7.70
N LYS A 162 -34.96 52.27 -7.45
CA LYS A 162 -34.39 53.33 -6.63
C LYS A 162 -34.59 54.71 -7.27
N VAL A 163 -34.27 54.84 -8.56
CA VAL A 163 -34.48 56.10 -9.31
C VAL A 163 -35.96 56.50 -9.33
N LEU A 164 -36.86 55.53 -9.57
CA LEU A 164 -38.31 55.80 -9.55
C LEU A 164 -38.83 56.23 -8.17
N LYS A 165 -38.22 55.73 -7.08
CA LYS A 165 -38.53 56.19 -5.72
C LYS A 165 -38.03 57.61 -5.49
N GLU A 166 -36.79 57.93 -5.89
CA GLU A 166 -36.23 59.27 -5.77
C GLU A 166 -37.07 60.31 -6.54
N ILE A 167 -37.48 60.00 -7.78
CA ILE A 167 -38.38 60.86 -8.57
C ILE A 167 -39.76 61.02 -7.91
N ARG A 168 -40.29 59.96 -7.27
CA ARG A 168 -41.56 60.06 -6.54
C ARG A 168 -41.46 60.98 -5.33
N GLU A 169 -40.35 60.89 -4.60
CA GLU A 169 -40.08 61.71 -3.41
C GLU A 169 -39.83 63.18 -3.78
N GLU A 170 -39.14 63.46 -4.89
CA GLU A 170 -38.95 64.83 -5.42
C GLU A 170 -40.26 65.46 -5.93
N ASN A 171 -41.19 64.67 -6.48
CA ASN A 171 -42.52 65.17 -6.88
C ASN A 171 -43.53 65.25 -5.72
N GLN A 172 -43.09 65.00 -4.49
CA GLN A 172 -43.83 65.20 -3.24
C GLN A 172 -43.22 66.35 -2.41
N GLU A 173 -42.84 67.47 -3.05
CA GLU A 173 -42.70 68.72 -2.30
C GLU A 173 -44.05 69.08 -1.64
N PRO A 174 -44.04 69.52 -0.37
CA PRO A 174 -45.26 69.80 0.37
C PRO A 174 -45.95 71.02 -0.22
N ILE A 175 -47.26 70.90 -0.44
CA ILE A 175 -48.14 72.07 -0.52
C ILE A 175 -48.10 72.70 0.88
N ASP A 176 -47.25 73.72 1.04
CA ASP A 176 -47.19 74.55 2.24
C ASP A 176 -48.52 75.29 2.37
N CYS A 177 -49.15 75.15 3.54
CA CYS A 177 -50.39 75.83 3.93
C CYS A 177 -50.15 77.32 4.20
#